data_AF-A0A2V7CUM1-F1
#
_entry.id   AF-A0A2V7CUM1-F1
#
_cell.length_a   1.000
_cell.length_b   1.000
_cell.length_c   1.000
_cell.angle_alpha   90.00
_cell.angle_beta   90.00
_cell.angle_gamma   90.00
#
_symmetry.space_group_name_H-M   'P 1'
#
loop_
_entity.id
_entity.type
_entity.pdbx_description
1 polymer ?
#
loop_
_entity_poly.entity_id
_entity_poly.type
_entity_poly.pdbx_seq_one_letter_code
_entity_poly.pdbx_strand_id
1 'polypeptide(L)'
;MCSGCSRACCRPRSRCRSISSGAERPATASRDCSTALWPSTTTTGVDLRPYSYTHPGFRFVHGDFIRARFPNAEFDAVVAVSAIEHCGLGQYGETESVHDDAAIVREIHRVLEPGGRLLLTVPFGQPGQTSWYRVYDKARLDRLLASFAVKKIEYYVGENRRDWRPADEAEIARVDSVSPGFTQGVACVVAVKGS
;
A
#
# COMPACT_ATOMS: atom_id res chain seq x y z
N MET A 1 17.16 49.70 19.55
CA MET A 1 17.04 48.62 20.56
C MET A 1 15.56 48.26 20.61
N CYS A 2 15.01 47.09 20.25
CA CYS A 2 15.48 45.73 19.88
C CYS A 2 14.95 45.39 18.47
N SER A 3 15.60 44.65 17.55
CA SER A 3 16.24 43.31 17.59
C SER A 3 15.26 42.13 17.67
N GLY A 4 14.76 41.69 16.50
CA GLY A 4 14.53 40.28 16.14
C GLY A 4 13.28 39.54 16.64
N CYS A 5 12.44 39.03 15.71
CA CYS A 5 12.27 37.58 15.55
C CYS A 5 11.66 37.22 14.18
N SER A 6 12.25 36.18 13.61
CA SER A 6 12.16 35.60 12.27
C SER A 6 10.77 35.22 11.76
N ARG A 7 10.60 35.35 10.43
CA ARG A 7 9.60 34.68 9.61
C ARG A 7 9.59 33.17 9.91
N ALA A 8 8.57 32.70 10.61
CA ALA A 8 8.32 31.27 10.72
C ALA A 8 7.95 30.72 9.34
N CYS A 9 8.75 29.76 8.93
CA CYS A 9 8.86 29.20 7.59
C CYS A 9 7.61 28.36 7.27
N CYS A 10 6.61 28.93 6.60
CA CYS A 10 5.63 28.13 5.85
C CYS A 10 6.36 27.50 4.65
N ARG A 11 7.00 26.35 4.85
CA ARG A 11 7.44 25.52 3.72
C ARG A 11 6.20 24.95 3.03
N PRO A 12 5.95 25.26 1.74
CA PRO A 12 4.98 24.49 0.98
C PRO A 12 5.50 23.05 0.93
N ARG A 13 4.77 22.08 1.50
CA ARG A 13 5.10 20.66 1.33
C ARG A 13 4.88 20.34 -0.14
N SER A 14 5.98 20.38 -0.89
CA SER A 14 6.00 20.28 -2.34
C SER A 14 6.05 18.81 -2.76
N ARG A 15 4.99 18.40 -3.48
CA ARG A 15 4.84 17.18 -4.31
C ARG A 15 4.48 15.90 -3.55
N CYS A 16 3.18 15.58 -3.56
CA CYS A 16 2.68 14.27 -3.21
C CYS A 16 3.13 13.26 -4.27
N ARG A 17 3.95 12.28 -3.87
CA ARG A 17 4.43 11.17 -4.70
C ARG A 17 4.01 9.86 -4.07
N SER A 18 2.93 9.29 -4.59
CA SER A 18 2.47 7.95 -4.21
C SER A 18 3.03 6.88 -5.15
N ILE A 19 3.32 5.69 -4.61
CA ILE A 19 3.44 4.48 -5.41
C ILE A 19 2.21 3.59 -5.21
N SER A 20 1.65 3.03 -6.29
CA SER A 20 0.60 2.01 -6.24
C SER A 20 1.14 0.72 -6.83
N SER A 21 1.05 -0.38 -6.08
CA SER A 21 1.25 -1.74 -6.58
C SER A 21 -0.09 -2.47 -6.60
N GLY A 22 -0.38 -3.20 -7.68
CA GLY A 22 -1.64 -3.93 -7.87
C GLY A 22 -2.69 -3.12 -8.64
N ALA A 23 -2.69 -3.25 -9.97
CA ALA A 23 -3.75 -2.73 -10.82
C ALA A 23 -4.62 -3.86 -11.38
N GLU A 24 -5.68 -4.25 -10.67
CA GLU A 24 -6.82 -4.91 -11.32
C GLU A 24 -7.74 -3.87 -11.96
N ARG A 25 -8.30 -4.22 -13.12
CA ARG A 25 -8.96 -3.31 -14.07
C ARG A 25 -10.05 -2.46 -13.41
N PRO A 26 -10.03 -1.12 -13.52
CA PRO A 26 -11.20 -0.33 -13.16
C PRO A 26 -12.31 -0.51 -14.21
N ALA A 27 -13.52 -0.81 -13.73
CA ALA A 27 -14.73 -0.63 -14.50
C ALA A 27 -14.86 0.85 -14.89
N THR A 28 -15.23 1.10 -16.15
CA THR A 28 -15.40 2.43 -16.73
C THR A 28 -16.49 3.22 -15.99
N ALA A 29 -16.10 4.12 -15.07
CA ALA A 29 -16.97 5.21 -14.60
C ALA A 29 -16.14 6.35 -13.99
N SER A 30 -16.66 7.58 -14.17
CA SER A 30 -16.14 8.89 -13.75
C SER A 30 -15.01 9.50 -14.60
N ARG A 31 -15.43 10.18 -15.68
CA ARG A 31 -14.72 11.34 -16.22
C ARG A 31 -14.97 12.54 -15.29
N ASP A 32 -13.97 13.39 -15.11
CA ASP A 32 -14.04 14.77 -14.57
C ASP A 32 -14.28 15.03 -13.07
N CYS A 33 -13.34 14.62 -12.20
CA CYS A 33 -13.22 15.32 -10.89
C CYS A 33 -11.79 15.46 -10.31
N SER A 34 -10.76 14.85 -10.90
CA SER A 34 -9.43 14.82 -10.27
C SER A 34 -8.50 15.99 -10.62
N THR A 35 -8.77 16.75 -11.69
CA THR A 35 -7.87 17.81 -12.18
C THR A 35 -8.02 19.16 -11.49
N ALA A 36 -9.12 19.41 -10.76
CA ALA A 36 -9.41 20.74 -10.22
C ALA A 36 -8.86 21.00 -8.81
N LEU A 37 -8.37 19.99 -8.10
CA LEU A 37 -8.03 20.11 -6.67
C LEU A 37 -6.57 19.80 -6.30
N TRP A 38 -5.77 19.18 -7.18
CA TRP A 38 -4.35 18.88 -6.91
C TRP A 38 -3.45 18.96 -8.16
N PRO A 39 -3.17 20.16 -8.70
CA PRO A 39 -2.38 20.34 -9.92
C PRO A 39 -0.89 19.94 -9.81
N SER A 40 -0.42 19.42 -8.66
CA SER A 40 1.00 19.14 -8.39
C SER A 40 1.31 17.74 -7.82
N THR A 41 0.30 16.86 -7.74
CA THR A 41 0.51 15.47 -7.29
C THR A 41 0.97 14.61 -8.46
N THR A 42 2.10 13.91 -8.29
CA THR A 42 2.65 13.00 -9.31
C THR A 42 2.73 11.59 -8.74
N THR A 43 2.01 10.65 -9.32
CA THR A 43 1.99 9.25 -8.86
C THR A 43 2.88 8.39 -9.75
N THR A 44 3.63 7.47 -9.16
CA THR A 44 4.32 6.40 -9.89
C THR A 44 3.57 5.08 -9.69
N GLY A 45 3.15 4.38 -10.74
CA GLY A 45 2.69 3.00 -10.63
C GLY A 45 3.84 2.03 -10.88
N VAL A 46 3.89 0.91 -10.17
CA VAL A 46 4.81 -0.19 -10.47
C VAL A 46 4.06 -1.51 -10.43
N ASP A 47 4.18 -2.31 -11.48
CA ASP A 47 3.52 -3.61 -11.56
C ASP A 47 4.28 -4.56 -12.49
N LEU A 48 4.25 -5.85 -12.19
CA LEU A 48 4.81 -6.91 -13.03
C LEU A 48 4.04 -7.04 -14.35
N ARG A 49 2.78 -6.60 -14.39
CA ARG A 49 1.94 -6.60 -15.58
C ARG A 49 2.02 -5.25 -16.29
N PRO A 50 2.00 -5.23 -17.64
CA PRO A 50 2.02 -3.98 -18.37
C PRO A 50 0.70 -3.20 -18.18
N TYR A 51 0.80 -1.87 -18.13
CA TYR A 51 -0.33 -0.95 -18.04
C TYR A 51 -0.17 0.16 -19.08
N SER A 52 -1.18 0.33 -19.94
CA SER A 52 -1.08 1.17 -21.16
C SER A 52 -1.61 2.60 -21.01
N TYR A 53 -2.30 2.92 -19.92
CA TYR A 53 -2.86 4.25 -19.72
C TYR A 53 -1.77 5.27 -19.33
N THR A 54 -1.82 6.46 -19.92
CA THR A 54 -0.87 7.56 -19.68
C THR A 54 -1.61 8.80 -19.20
N HIS A 55 -0.98 9.53 -18.27
CA HIS A 55 -1.50 10.80 -17.77
C HIS A 55 -0.31 11.68 -17.32
N PRO A 56 -0.34 13.02 -17.50
CA PRO A 56 0.79 13.89 -17.15
C PRO A 56 1.23 13.81 -15.67
N GLY A 57 0.30 13.51 -14.78
CA GLY A 57 0.56 13.29 -13.34
C GLY A 57 0.83 11.83 -12.96
N PHE A 58 0.98 10.91 -13.92
CA PHE A 58 1.16 9.47 -13.67
C PHE A 58 2.31 8.90 -14.50
N ARG A 59 3.29 8.31 -13.82
CA ARG A 59 4.38 7.55 -14.44
C ARG A 59 4.17 6.07 -14.14
N PHE A 60 4.19 5.21 -15.15
CA PHE A 60 4.16 3.77 -14.94
C PHE A 60 5.55 3.15 -15.13
N VAL A 61 5.96 2.28 -14.21
CA VAL A 61 7.17 1.47 -14.28
C VAL A 61 6.75 0.01 -14.39
N HIS A 62 6.94 -0.58 -15.57
CA HIS A 62 6.68 -2.00 -15.79
C HIS A 62 7.85 -2.83 -15.24
N GLY A 63 7.59 -3.68 -14.27
CA GLY A 63 8.57 -4.61 -13.71
C GLY A 63 8.45 -4.81 -12.21
N ASP A 64 9.44 -5.52 -11.66
CA ASP A 64 9.54 -5.81 -10.25
C ASP A 64 9.85 -4.54 -9.43
N PHE A 65 9.15 -4.36 -8.31
CA PHE A 65 9.26 -3.16 -7.47
C PHE A 65 10.66 -2.95 -6.89
N ILE A 66 11.33 -4.00 -6.44
CA ILE A 66 12.69 -3.90 -5.88
C ILE A 66 13.69 -3.62 -7.00
N ARG A 67 13.50 -4.23 -8.18
CA ARG A 67 14.37 -4.03 -9.34
C ARG A 67 14.13 -2.72 -10.07
N ALA A 68 13.04 -2.01 -9.78
CA ALA A 68 12.81 -0.65 -10.25
C ALA A 68 13.85 0.34 -9.68
N ARG A 69 14.54 -0.02 -8.58
CA ARG A 69 15.66 0.73 -7.99
C ARG A 69 15.36 2.21 -7.76
N PHE A 70 14.17 2.49 -7.24
CA PHE A 70 13.80 3.85 -6.82
C PHE A 70 14.83 4.42 -5.82
N PRO A 71 15.23 5.69 -5.93
CA PRO A 71 16.06 6.36 -4.93
C PRO A 71 15.57 6.17 -3.48
N ASN A 72 16.51 6.19 -2.54
CA ASN A 72 16.19 6.27 -1.11
C ASN A 72 15.37 7.54 -0.86
N ALA A 73 14.33 7.46 -0.02
CA ALA A 73 13.52 8.61 0.37
C ALA A 73 12.95 9.43 -0.82
N GLU A 74 12.54 8.76 -1.91
CA GLU A 74 11.91 9.41 -3.07
C GLU A 74 10.44 9.79 -2.81
N PHE A 75 9.73 9.01 -2.00
CA PHE A 75 8.28 9.10 -1.86
C PHE A 75 7.87 9.59 -0.47
N ASP A 76 6.85 10.45 -0.42
CA ASP A 76 6.21 10.88 0.82
C ASP A 76 5.05 9.96 1.23
N ALA A 77 4.55 9.15 0.29
CA ALA A 77 3.55 8.12 0.55
C ALA A 77 3.72 6.88 -0.33
N VAL A 78 3.30 5.73 0.19
CA VAL A 78 3.15 4.47 -0.54
C VAL A 78 1.75 3.92 -0.28
N VAL A 79 1.10 3.45 -1.34
CA VAL A 79 -0.21 2.81 -1.31
C VAL A 79 -0.04 1.38 -1.82
N ALA A 80 -0.22 0.39 -0.95
CA ALA A 80 -0.17 -1.02 -1.27
C ALA A 80 -1.55 -1.62 -0.96
N VAL A 81 -2.45 -1.59 -1.94
CA VAL A 81 -3.82 -2.11 -1.77
C VAL A 81 -3.90 -3.47 -2.44
N SER A 82 -4.09 -4.51 -1.62
CA SER A 82 -4.22 -5.89 -2.06
C SER A 82 -3.10 -6.33 -3.02
N ALA A 83 -1.86 -6.19 -2.54
CA ALA A 83 -0.67 -6.40 -3.35
C ALA A 83 0.36 -7.30 -2.66
N ILE A 84 0.76 -6.96 -1.43
CA ILE A 84 1.88 -7.63 -0.77
C ILE A 84 1.57 -9.07 -0.35
N GLU A 85 0.30 -9.40 -0.17
CA GLU A 85 -0.16 -10.74 0.18
C GLU A 85 0.14 -11.78 -0.91
N HIS A 86 0.34 -11.32 -2.16
CA HIS A 86 0.67 -12.13 -3.32
C HIS A 86 2.19 -12.30 -3.49
N CYS A 87 2.99 -11.36 -2.97
CA CYS A 87 4.43 -11.35 -3.13
C CYS A 87 5.06 -12.59 -2.52
N GLY A 88 5.80 -13.37 -3.28
CA GLY A 88 6.47 -14.56 -2.77
C GLY A 88 5.76 -15.88 -3.09
N LEU A 89 4.66 -15.84 -3.87
CA LEU A 89 3.83 -17.01 -4.20
C LEU A 89 3.97 -17.51 -5.66
N GLY A 90 4.71 -16.80 -6.51
CA GLY A 90 5.03 -17.25 -7.87
C GLY A 90 3.85 -17.19 -8.85
N GLN A 91 2.79 -16.43 -8.53
CA GLN A 91 1.55 -16.40 -9.33
C GLN A 91 1.50 -15.26 -10.35
N TYR A 92 2.51 -14.38 -10.38
CA TYR A 92 2.52 -13.19 -11.24
C TYR A 92 3.63 -13.24 -12.31
N GLY A 93 4.17 -14.42 -12.57
CA GLY A 93 5.16 -14.64 -13.63
C GLY A 93 6.55 -14.16 -13.24
N GLU A 94 6.88 -14.22 -11.94
CA GLU A 94 8.20 -13.90 -11.41
C GLU A 94 9.26 -14.79 -12.08
N THR A 95 10.10 -14.21 -12.97
CA THR A 95 11.02 -14.96 -13.81
C THR A 95 12.39 -15.20 -13.20
N GLU A 96 12.84 -14.35 -12.26
CA GLU A 96 14.23 -14.34 -11.79
C GLU A 96 14.40 -14.26 -10.27
N SER A 97 13.47 -13.62 -9.55
CA SER A 97 13.52 -13.52 -8.08
C SER A 97 12.12 -13.41 -7.48
N VAL A 98 11.84 -14.26 -6.51
CA VAL A 98 10.58 -14.29 -5.77
C VAL A 98 10.82 -13.57 -4.44
N HIS A 99 10.38 -12.32 -4.35
CA HIS A 99 10.49 -11.51 -3.12
C HIS A 99 9.29 -11.75 -2.22
N ASP A 100 9.53 -12.04 -0.93
CA ASP A 100 8.47 -12.17 0.06
C ASP A 100 7.88 -10.81 0.47
N ASP A 101 6.77 -10.86 1.19
CA ASP A 101 6.09 -9.68 1.74
C ASP A 101 7.04 -8.83 2.60
N ALA A 102 7.90 -9.47 3.41
CA ALA A 102 8.88 -8.78 4.23
C ALA A 102 9.92 -8.00 3.41
N ALA A 103 10.41 -8.55 2.30
CA ALA A 103 11.33 -7.85 1.39
C ALA A 103 10.67 -6.64 0.75
N ILE A 104 9.42 -6.76 0.33
CA ILE A 104 8.65 -5.66 -0.25
C ILE A 104 8.43 -4.55 0.79
N VAL A 105 8.03 -4.90 2.02
CA VAL A 105 7.83 -3.90 3.08
C VAL A 105 9.14 -3.21 3.48
N ARG A 106 10.27 -3.91 3.48
CA ARG A 106 11.60 -3.29 3.67
C ARG A 106 11.92 -2.29 2.55
N GLU A 107 11.60 -2.63 1.30
CA GLU A 107 11.82 -1.74 0.16
C GLU A 107 10.92 -0.51 0.23
N ILE A 108 9.63 -0.69 0.56
CA ILE A 108 8.68 0.40 0.84
C ILE A 108 9.26 1.34 1.90
N HIS A 109 9.75 0.78 3.01
CA HIS A 109 10.38 1.57 4.06
C HIS A 109 11.61 2.33 3.56
N ARG A 110 12.44 1.74 2.70
CA ARG A 110 13.64 2.40 2.13
C ARG A 110 13.29 3.60 1.25
N VAL A 111 12.31 3.43 0.35
CA VAL A 111 11.94 4.45 -0.64
C VAL A 111 11.10 5.59 -0.05
N LEU A 112 10.45 5.36 1.10
CA LEU A 112 9.78 6.42 1.85
C LEU A 112 10.77 7.39 2.49
N GLU A 113 10.47 8.69 2.46
CA GLU A 113 11.18 9.68 3.26
C GLU A 113 10.86 9.53 4.76
N PRO A 114 11.71 10.03 5.68
CA PRO A 114 11.37 10.10 7.10
C PRO A 114 10.05 10.85 7.33
N GLY A 115 9.13 10.26 8.08
CA GLY A 115 7.76 10.77 8.25
C GLY A 115 6.79 10.46 7.09
N GLY A 116 7.27 9.79 6.04
CA GLY A 116 6.44 9.29 4.95
C GLY A 116 5.46 8.20 5.39
N ARG A 117 4.38 8.03 4.62
CA ARG A 117 3.23 7.20 5.02
C ARG A 117 3.08 5.94 4.17
N LEU A 118 2.68 4.85 4.80
CA LEU A 118 2.20 3.64 4.15
C LEU A 118 0.70 3.49 4.40
N LEU A 119 -0.08 3.42 3.32
CA LEU A 119 -1.45 2.90 3.33
C LEU A 119 -1.42 1.47 2.79
N LEU A 120 -1.81 0.51 3.61
CA LEU A 120 -1.74 -0.92 3.30
C LEU A 120 -3.10 -1.58 3.50
N THR A 121 -3.50 -2.46 2.59
CA THR A 121 -4.58 -3.42 2.85
C THR A 121 -4.09 -4.85 2.62
N VAL A 122 -4.49 -5.76 3.50
CA VAL A 122 -4.20 -7.20 3.37
C VAL A 122 -5.37 -8.05 3.86
N PRO A 123 -5.55 -9.28 3.34
CA PRO A 123 -6.46 -10.25 3.93
C PRO A 123 -6.09 -10.50 5.40
N PHE A 124 -7.08 -10.46 6.30
CA PHE A 124 -6.87 -10.58 7.74
C PHE A 124 -7.91 -11.49 8.38
N GLY A 125 -7.48 -12.29 9.36
CA GLY A 125 -8.35 -13.20 10.12
C GLY A 125 -7.59 -14.42 10.61
N GLN A 126 -8.16 -15.61 10.41
CA GLN A 126 -7.46 -16.86 10.70
C GLN A 126 -6.21 -16.97 9.82
N PRO A 127 -5.00 -17.11 10.41
CA PRO A 127 -3.76 -17.07 9.64
C PRO A 127 -3.66 -18.28 8.73
N GLY A 128 -3.24 -18.04 7.49
CA GLY A 128 -3.06 -19.10 6.51
C GLY A 128 -2.62 -18.57 5.15
N GLN A 129 -2.60 -19.46 4.17
CA GLN A 129 -2.12 -19.15 2.83
C GLN A 129 -2.81 -20.08 1.82
N THR A 130 -3.29 -19.50 0.73
CA THR A 130 -3.70 -20.23 -0.48
C THR A 130 -2.55 -20.25 -1.49
N SER A 131 -2.74 -20.84 -2.67
CA SER A 131 -1.76 -20.67 -3.75
C SER A 131 -1.65 -19.22 -4.24
N TRP A 132 -2.66 -18.38 -3.97
CA TRP A 132 -2.79 -17.04 -4.54
C TRP A 132 -2.46 -15.91 -3.58
N TYR A 133 -2.76 -16.05 -2.29
CA TYR A 133 -2.59 -14.97 -1.32
C TYR A 133 -2.41 -15.51 0.10
N ARG A 134 -1.95 -14.63 0.99
CA ARG A 134 -1.81 -14.89 2.41
C ARG A 134 -2.86 -14.17 3.24
N VAL A 135 -3.26 -14.80 4.32
CA VAL A 135 -4.14 -14.23 5.34
C VAL A 135 -3.28 -13.95 6.57
N TYR A 136 -3.30 -12.69 7.01
CA TYR A 136 -2.52 -12.21 8.14
C TYR A 136 -3.33 -12.31 9.41
N ASP A 137 -2.67 -12.67 10.51
CA ASP A 137 -3.16 -12.43 11.86
C ASP A 137 -2.42 -11.24 12.48
N LYS A 138 -2.81 -10.86 13.70
CA LYS A 138 -2.20 -9.74 14.41
C LYS A 138 -0.68 -9.92 14.56
N ALA A 139 -0.26 -11.10 14.99
CA ALA A 139 1.15 -11.40 15.27
C ALA A 139 2.01 -11.27 14.00
N ARG A 140 1.53 -11.77 12.86
CA ARG A 140 2.23 -11.63 11.58
C ARG A 140 2.25 -10.19 11.09
N LEU A 141 1.12 -9.48 11.16
CA LEU A 141 1.02 -8.10 10.72
C LEU A 141 1.95 -7.20 11.55
N ASP A 142 2.04 -7.42 12.86
CA ASP A 142 2.94 -6.69 13.76
C ASP A 142 4.41 -6.93 13.41
N ARG A 143 4.81 -8.19 13.15
CA ARG A 143 6.17 -8.50 12.69
C ARG A 143 6.49 -7.84 11.36
N LEU A 144 5.55 -7.86 10.42
CA LEU A 144 5.73 -7.28 9.09
C LEU A 144 5.94 -5.76 9.17
N LEU A 145 5.20 -5.09 10.05
CA LEU A 145 5.22 -3.64 10.20
C LEU A 145 6.13 -3.13 11.33
N ALA A 146 7.01 -3.98 11.86
CA ALA A 146 7.86 -3.65 13.01
C ALA A 146 8.80 -2.44 12.78
N SER A 147 9.13 -2.13 11.53
CA SER A 147 9.94 -0.95 11.17
C SER A 147 9.11 0.34 11.05
N PHE A 148 7.79 0.28 11.18
CA PHE A 148 6.89 1.42 11.07
C PHE A 148 6.23 1.75 12.40
N ALA A 149 5.90 3.02 12.59
CA ALA A 149 4.95 3.44 13.61
C ALA A 149 3.52 3.29 13.06
N VAL A 150 2.83 2.20 13.42
CA VAL A 150 1.42 2.00 13.06
C VAL A 150 0.55 3.05 13.75
N LYS A 151 -0.24 3.80 12.97
CA LYS A 151 -1.12 4.88 13.47
C LYS A 151 -2.57 4.46 13.58
N LYS A 152 -3.02 3.59 12.67
CA LYS A 152 -4.39 3.11 12.64
C LYS A 152 -4.45 1.75 11.98
N ILE A 153 -5.30 0.87 12.51
CA ILE A 153 -5.78 -0.32 11.84
C ILE A 153 -7.30 -0.30 11.90
N GLU A 154 -7.95 -0.52 10.77
CA GLU A 154 -9.39 -0.74 10.68
C GLU A 154 -9.63 -2.10 10.05
N TYR A 155 -10.65 -2.80 10.55
CA TYR A 155 -10.98 -4.15 10.10
C TYR A 155 -12.35 -4.15 9.44
N TYR A 156 -12.47 -4.95 8.38
CA TYR A 156 -13.69 -5.10 7.63
C TYR A 156 -13.95 -6.58 7.32
N VAL A 157 -15.20 -7.00 7.48
CA VAL A 157 -15.67 -8.35 7.14
C VAL A 157 -16.63 -8.24 5.96
N GLY A 158 -16.47 -9.11 4.98
CA GLY A 158 -17.37 -9.22 3.84
C GLY A 158 -18.72 -9.75 4.30
N GLU A 159 -19.80 -9.04 4.00
CA GLU A 159 -21.16 -9.57 4.18
C GLU A 159 -21.56 -10.44 2.98
N ASN A 160 -21.01 -10.10 1.83
CA ASN A 160 -21.13 -10.84 0.57
C ASN A 160 -19.91 -10.50 -0.31
N ARG A 161 -19.94 -10.87 -1.60
CA ARG A 161 -18.81 -10.63 -2.52
C ARG A 161 -18.64 -9.16 -2.96
N ARG A 162 -19.46 -8.23 -2.46
CA ARG A 162 -19.51 -6.82 -2.88
C ARG A 162 -19.45 -5.87 -1.70
N ASP A 163 -20.13 -6.21 -0.61
CA ASP A 163 -20.32 -5.33 0.54
C ASP A 163 -19.44 -5.74 1.72
N TRP A 164 -18.94 -4.71 2.41
CA TRP A 164 -18.07 -4.83 3.57
C TRP A 164 -18.65 -4.05 4.73
N ARG A 165 -18.60 -4.62 5.93
CA ARG A 165 -18.95 -3.91 7.16
C ARG A 165 -17.73 -3.77 8.07
N PRO A 166 -17.66 -2.71 8.88
CA PRO A 166 -16.67 -2.62 9.95
C PRO A 166 -16.78 -3.81 10.90
N ALA A 167 -15.64 -4.22 11.45
CA ALA A 167 -15.52 -5.23 12.48
C ALA A 167 -14.48 -4.79 13.53
N ASP A 168 -14.54 -5.38 14.71
CA ASP A 168 -13.45 -5.29 15.68
C ASP A 168 -12.40 -6.40 15.43
N GLU A 169 -11.24 -6.29 16.09
CA GLU A 169 -10.13 -7.23 15.94
C GLU A 169 -10.52 -8.66 16.38
N ALA A 170 -11.33 -8.79 17.44
CA ALA A 170 -11.71 -10.09 18.02
C ALA A 170 -12.71 -10.82 17.12
N GLU A 171 -13.58 -10.08 16.45
CA GLU A 171 -14.48 -10.60 15.43
C GLU A 171 -13.72 -11.09 14.20
N ILE A 172 -12.93 -10.21 13.56
CA ILE A 172 -12.25 -10.55 12.31
C ILE A 172 -11.22 -11.66 12.50
N ALA A 173 -10.58 -11.77 13.67
CA ALA A 173 -9.62 -12.84 13.96
C ALA A 173 -10.20 -14.26 13.81
N ARG A 174 -11.53 -14.41 13.84
CA ARG A 174 -12.23 -15.69 13.65
C ARG A 174 -12.62 -15.96 12.19
N VAL A 175 -12.46 -15.00 11.30
CA VAL A 175 -12.89 -15.09 9.89
C VAL A 175 -11.90 -15.94 9.09
N ASP A 176 -12.42 -16.98 8.45
CA ASP A 176 -11.67 -17.84 7.54
C ASP A 176 -11.77 -17.30 6.12
N SER A 177 -10.62 -16.88 5.56
CA SER A 177 -10.50 -16.51 4.15
C SER A 177 -9.84 -17.62 3.31
N VAL A 178 -9.29 -18.66 3.92
CA VAL A 178 -8.54 -19.71 3.21
C VAL A 178 -9.49 -20.74 2.61
N SER A 179 -10.35 -21.37 3.42
CA SER A 179 -11.21 -22.46 2.93
C SER A 179 -12.21 -22.04 1.84
N PRO A 180 -12.80 -20.83 1.90
CA PRO A 180 -13.65 -20.33 0.80
C PRO A 180 -12.90 -20.07 -0.51
N GLY A 181 -11.56 -19.91 -0.46
CA GLY A 181 -10.74 -19.58 -1.63
C GLY A 181 -10.80 -18.11 -2.04
N PHE A 182 -11.39 -17.22 -1.24
CA PHE A 182 -11.38 -15.77 -1.46
C PHE A 182 -11.44 -15.00 -0.14
N THR A 183 -10.94 -13.76 -0.16
CA THR A 183 -10.84 -12.88 1.02
C THR A 183 -12.22 -12.56 1.62
N GLN A 184 -12.38 -12.85 2.91
CA GLN A 184 -13.58 -12.58 3.72
C GLN A 184 -13.33 -11.51 4.78
N GLY A 185 -12.07 -11.26 5.14
CA GLY A 185 -11.68 -10.25 6.11
C GLY A 185 -10.49 -9.46 5.60
N VAL A 186 -10.48 -8.14 5.83
CA VAL A 186 -9.41 -7.23 5.43
C VAL A 186 -9.00 -6.35 6.61
N ALA A 187 -7.68 -6.15 6.77
CA ALA A 187 -7.13 -5.10 7.59
C ALA A 187 -6.66 -3.94 6.71
N CYS A 188 -7.10 -2.72 7.04
CA CYS A 188 -6.68 -1.46 6.44
C CYS A 188 -5.76 -0.73 7.43
N VAL A 189 -4.51 -0.51 7.04
CA VAL A 189 -3.46 0.00 7.93
C VAL A 189 -2.93 1.34 7.43
N VAL A 190 -2.80 2.29 8.35
CA VAL A 190 -2.01 3.52 8.15
C VAL A 190 -0.79 3.44 9.05
N ALA A 191 0.40 3.44 8.45
CA ALA A 191 1.68 3.38 9.15
C ALA A 191 2.60 4.51 8.69
N VAL A 192 3.54 4.92 9.56
CA VAL A 192 4.45 6.05 9.32
C VAL A 192 5.89 5.60 9.52
N LYS A 193 6.77 5.96 8.58
CA LYS A 193 8.22 5.76 8.74
C LYS A 193 8.76 6.72 9.80
N GLY A 194 9.54 6.18 10.74
CA GLY A 194 10.21 6.99 11.77
C GLY A 194 11.11 8.10 11.19
N SER A 195 11.42 9.09 12.03
CA SER A 195 12.39 10.15 11.72
C SER A 195 13.81 9.64 11.62
#